data_AF-A0A345VI52-F1
#
_entry.id   AF-A0A345VI52-F1
#
_cell.length_a   1.000
_cell.length_b   1.000
_cell.length_c   1.000
_cell.angle_alpha   90.00
_cell.angle_beta   90.00
_cell.angle_gamma   90.00
#
_symmetry.space_group_name_H-M   'P 1'
#
loop_
_entity.id
_entity.type
_entity.pdbx_description
1 polymer ?
#
loop_
_entity_poly.entity_id
_entity_poly.type
_entity_poly.pdbx_seq_one_letter_code
_entity_poly.pdbx_strand_id
1 'polypeptide(L)'
;MPVGSNASRILAESALIEVDNYLISKGIEFCRFVDDYRIFSKDAIEAHKNLALLTARLSKEGIFLNTQKTRIRDISEFKADISSLEESGRSSHQKELEQDKETMSVQGKDKVSKIIKGYSGLIPTKFRKLSIKEMEKLKENDLETMLAKATQSVLVDEKMVTTVIRTIVAHEEYERFGELPNILKKFPQFIPYFVDTVLKCEGISKKVIQKICKDFEFWMTSLDAPEYIQVYLTRLYSTPPFENKQILLNSFRNLKRNSGDYIGRAILEALDGKLTRGELLEIRDYYYRADKWEERQILKMINSDLHKGEKRPFLKDIKFHEEDFFIQKIISSQR
;
A
#
# COMPACT_ATOMS: atom_id res chain seq x y z
N MET A 1 3.88 34.24 2.30
CA MET A 1 4.47 34.82 3.52
C MET A 1 5.83 35.40 3.19
N PRO A 2 6.16 36.64 3.60
CA PRO A 2 7.51 37.17 3.43
C PRO A 2 8.50 36.30 4.22
N VAL A 3 9.64 35.98 3.60
CA VAL A 3 10.67 35.13 4.21
C VAL A 3 11.49 35.96 5.20
N GLY A 4 11.67 35.48 6.43
CA GLY A 4 12.61 36.04 7.40
C GLY A 4 12.05 37.03 8.43
N SER A 5 10.75 37.38 8.40
CA SER A 5 10.15 38.23 9.44
C SER A 5 9.78 37.42 10.70
N ASN A 6 9.88 38.00 11.89
CA ASN A 6 9.45 37.33 13.13
C ASN A 6 8.00 36.87 13.09
N ALA A 7 7.12 37.66 12.46
CA ALA A 7 5.71 37.28 12.25
C ALA A 7 5.57 36.02 11.40
N SER A 8 6.41 35.83 10.37
CA SER A 8 6.37 34.63 9.54
C SER A 8 6.71 33.36 10.30
N ARG A 9 7.65 33.42 11.26
CA ARG A 9 7.99 32.28 12.13
C ARG A 9 6.84 31.87 13.03
N ILE A 10 6.22 32.84 13.71
CA ILE A 10 5.08 32.58 14.61
C ILE A 10 3.92 31.95 13.83
N LEU A 11 3.64 32.44 12.62
CA LEU A 11 2.57 31.91 11.78
C LEU A 11 2.90 30.49 11.25
N ALA A 12 4.15 30.21 10.91
CA ALA A 12 4.58 28.86 10.52
C ALA A 12 4.44 27.86 11.69
N GLU A 13 4.85 28.26 12.90
CA GLU A 13 4.67 27.45 14.11
C GLU A 13 3.18 27.20 14.40
N SER A 14 2.35 28.24 14.26
CA SER A 14 0.90 28.13 14.46
C SER A 14 0.24 27.18 13.46
N ALA A 15 0.75 27.08 12.23
CA ALA A 15 0.24 26.16 11.22
C ALA A 15 0.61 24.70 11.50
N LEU A 16 1.74 24.44 12.18
CA LEU A 16 2.22 23.09 12.46
C LEU A 16 1.79 22.55 13.83
N ILE A 17 1.29 23.39 14.73
CA ILE A 17 0.88 22.97 16.08
C ILE A 17 -0.18 21.86 16.06
N GLU A 18 -1.10 21.90 15.10
CA GLU A 18 -2.17 20.90 14.94
C GLU A 18 -1.67 19.58 14.32
N VAL A 19 -0.51 19.62 13.65
CA VAL A 19 0.20 18.43 13.21
C VAL A 19 0.92 17.80 14.40
N ASP A 20 1.59 18.61 15.22
CA ASP A 20 2.26 18.14 16.44
C ASP A 20 1.27 17.49 17.42
N ASN A 21 0.16 18.18 17.74
CA ASN A 21 -0.91 17.68 18.60
C ASN A 21 -1.43 16.32 18.11
N TYR A 22 -1.54 16.16 16.79
CA TYR A 22 -1.98 14.92 16.19
C TYR A 22 -0.95 13.79 16.40
N LEU A 23 0.34 14.05 16.16
CA LEU A 23 1.40 13.07 16.38
C LEU A 23 1.47 12.65 17.86
N ILE A 24 1.35 13.62 18.78
CA ILE A 24 1.30 13.37 20.24
C ILE A 24 0.09 12.49 20.59
N SER A 25 -1.10 12.80 20.05
CA SER A 25 -2.31 12.01 20.29
C SER A 25 -2.20 10.55 19.80
N LYS A 26 -1.29 10.30 18.85
CA LYS A 26 -0.99 8.97 18.31
C LYS A 26 0.16 8.27 19.03
N GLY A 27 0.74 8.91 20.04
CA GLY A 27 1.86 8.36 20.81
C GLY A 27 3.14 8.23 19.99
N ILE A 28 3.32 9.08 18.97
CA ILE A 28 4.51 9.05 18.11
C ILE A 28 5.62 9.84 18.78
N GLU A 29 6.81 9.24 18.89
CA GLU A 29 8.01 9.90 19.37
C GLU A 29 8.63 10.72 18.23
N PHE A 30 8.70 12.04 18.38
CA PHE A 30 9.31 12.92 17.39
C PHE A 30 9.95 14.16 18.02
N CYS A 31 10.85 14.78 17.27
CA CYS A 31 11.34 16.13 17.52
C CYS A 31 11.08 16.99 16.29
N ARG A 32 10.69 18.24 16.49
CA ARG A 32 10.52 19.22 15.42
C ARG A 32 11.38 20.45 15.70
N PHE A 33 12.05 20.94 14.66
CA PHE A 33 12.69 22.25 14.66
C PHE A 33 12.23 23.03 13.43
N VAL A 34 11.37 24.03 13.62
CA VAL A 34 10.71 24.75 12.51
C VAL A 34 9.94 23.75 11.63
N ASP A 35 10.35 23.52 10.38
CA ASP A 35 9.74 22.58 9.44
C ASP A 35 10.40 21.19 9.44
N ASP A 36 11.53 21.03 10.13
CA ASP A 36 12.28 19.78 10.17
C ASP A 36 11.71 18.83 11.23
N TYR A 37 11.04 17.77 10.77
CA TYR A 37 10.57 16.67 11.61
C TYR A 37 11.60 15.53 11.65
N ARG A 38 11.85 15.01 12.86
CA ARG A 38 12.58 13.76 13.10
C ARG A 38 11.69 12.84 13.90
N ILE A 39 11.32 11.70 13.33
CA ILE A 39 10.45 10.70 13.97
C ILE A 39 11.30 9.48 14.35
N PHE A 40 11.05 8.93 15.54
CA PHE A 40 11.71 7.73 16.04
C PHE A 40 10.74 6.54 15.99
N SER A 41 11.24 5.39 15.56
CA SER A 41 10.44 4.18 15.36
C SER A 41 11.25 2.94 15.70
N LYS A 42 10.59 1.89 16.17
CA LYS A 42 11.23 0.64 16.61
C LYS A 42 11.69 -0.21 15.44
N ASP A 43 10.95 -0.17 14.33
CA ASP A 43 11.25 -0.90 13.11
C ASP A 43 10.88 -0.11 11.85
N ALA A 44 11.26 -0.65 10.69
CA ALA A 44 10.96 -0.05 9.39
C ALA A 44 9.44 0.06 9.13
N ILE A 45 8.65 -0.88 9.66
CA ILE A 45 7.19 -0.92 9.48
C ILE A 45 6.56 0.30 10.13
N GLU A 46 6.89 0.52 11.41
CA GLU A 46 6.45 1.65 12.20
C GLU A 46 6.94 2.97 11.62
N ALA A 47 8.20 3.03 11.15
CA ALA A 47 8.74 4.21 10.48
C ALA A 47 7.92 4.58 9.25
N HIS A 48 7.63 3.60 8.38
CA HIS A 48 6.83 3.82 7.18
C HIS A 48 5.38 4.21 7.50
N LYS A 49 4.79 3.61 8.54
CA LYS A 49 3.45 3.92 9.04
C LYS A 49 3.38 5.35 9.58
N ASN A 50 4.30 5.74 10.45
CA ASN A 50 4.35 7.07 11.06
C ASN A 50 4.58 8.15 10.00
N LEU A 51 5.44 7.88 9.01
CA LEU A 51 5.68 8.82 7.92
C LEU A 51 4.46 8.98 7.00
N ALA A 52 3.71 7.90 6.74
CA ALA A 52 2.45 7.97 6.00
C ALA A 52 1.40 8.78 6.77
N LEU A 53 1.35 8.61 8.09
CA LEU A 53 0.45 9.34 8.99
C LEU A 53 0.77 10.84 9.03
N LEU A 54 2.05 11.20 9.15
CA LEU A 54 2.52 12.58 9.05
C LEU A 54 2.13 13.19 7.70
N THR A 55 2.41 12.49 6.60
CA THR A 55 2.07 12.94 5.24
C THR A 55 0.57 13.21 5.09
N ALA A 56 -0.27 12.31 5.61
CA ALA A 56 -1.73 12.44 5.56
C ALA A 56 -2.26 13.56 6.45
N ARG A 57 -1.57 13.88 7.56
CA ARG A 57 -1.95 15.02 8.42
C ARG A 57 -1.53 16.34 7.80
N LEU A 58 -0.31 16.44 7.29
CA LEU A 58 0.21 17.63 6.60
C LEU A 58 -0.64 17.99 5.37
N SER A 59 -1.09 16.99 4.62
CA SER A 59 -1.92 17.25 3.42
C SER A 59 -3.28 17.85 3.75
N LYS A 60 -3.84 17.60 4.95
CA LYS A 60 -5.06 18.26 5.43
C LYS A 60 -4.86 19.75 5.68
N GLU A 61 -3.64 20.14 6.05
CA GLU A 61 -3.23 21.54 6.21
C GLU A 61 -2.71 22.15 4.89
N GLY A 62 -2.77 21.41 3.77
CA GLY A 62 -2.27 21.85 2.47
C GLY A 62 -0.75 21.87 2.32
N ILE A 63 -0.02 21.22 3.24
CA ILE A 63 1.44 21.16 3.27
C ILE A 63 1.91 19.79 2.75
N PHE A 64 3.03 19.77 2.04
CA PHE A 64 3.61 18.54 1.48
C PHE A 64 5.07 18.38 1.92
N LEU A 65 5.49 17.14 2.14
CA LEU A 65 6.89 16.82 2.42
C LEU A 65 7.75 16.95 1.17
N ASN A 66 9.00 17.37 1.35
CA ASN A 66 10.00 17.32 0.30
C ASN A 66 10.54 15.88 0.17
N THR A 67 10.15 15.19 -0.89
CA THR A 67 10.51 13.79 -1.14
C THR A 67 12.02 13.56 -1.31
N GLN A 68 12.78 14.55 -1.76
CA GLN A 68 14.24 14.43 -1.93
C GLN A 68 14.99 14.45 -0.60
N LYS A 69 14.45 15.21 0.38
CA LYS A 69 15.03 15.37 1.71
C LYS A 69 14.51 14.35 2.71
N THR A 70 13.31 13.81 2.49
CA THR A 70 12.67 12.84 3.38
C THR A 70 13.33 11.47 3.20
N ARG A 71 13.98 10.97 4.25
CA ARG A 71 14.65 9.65 4.24
C ARG A 71 14.41 8.91 5.54
N ILE A 72 14.31 7.60 5.46
CA ILE A 72 14.35 6.70 6.63
C ILE A 72 15.78 6.20 6.73
N ARG A 73 16.37 6.27 7.93
CA ARG A 73 17.76 5.84 8.20
C ARG A 73 17.78 4.93 9.41
N ASP A 74 18.72 3.97 9.40
CA ASP A 74 19.01 3.19 10.58
C ASP A 74 19.88 4.04 11.53
N ILE A 75 19.55 4.01 12.83
CA ILE A 75 20.30 4.69 13.88
C ILE A 75 21.72 4.09 13.98
N SER A 76 21.90 2.82 13.65
CA SER A 76 23.22 2.16 13.65
C SER A 76 24.19 2.82 12.67
N GLU A 77 23.72 3.15 11.46
CA GLU A 77 24.46 3.88 10.43
C GLU A 77 24.72 5.34 10.87
N PHE A 78 23.73 5.96 11.50
CA PHE A 78 23.85 7.33 11.99
C PHE A 78 24.95 7.50 13.06
N LYS A 79 25.16 6.48 13.92
CA LYS A 79 26.25 6.51 14.91
C LYS A 79 27.63 6.45 14.26
N ALA A 80 27.78 5.71 13.15
CA ALA A 80 29.04 5.65 12.39
C ALA A 80 29.36 6.99 11.69
N ASP A 81 28.33 7.67 11.19
CA ASP A 81 28.45 9.01 10.62
C ASP A 81 28.79 10.05 11.72
N ILE A 82 28.17 9.97 12.90
CA ILE A 82 28.49 10.86 14.01
C ILE A 82 29.91 10.60 14.53
N SER A 83 30.33 9.34 14.70
CA SER A 83 31.69 9.05 15.19
C SER A 83 32.77 9.56 14.22
N SER A 84 32.51 9.50 12.91
CA SER A 84 33.42 10.05 11.89
C SER A 84 33.38 11.60 11.82
N LEU A 85 32.25 12.21 12.18
CA LEU A 85 32.10 13.67 12.33
C LEU A 85 32.74 14.19 13.64
N GLU A 86 32.72 13.41 14.71
CA GLU A 86 33.33 13.76 16.01
C GLU A 86 34.86 13.68 15.97
N GLU A 87 35.45 12.79 15.16
CA GLU A 87 36.89 12.77 14.87
C GLU A 87 37.35 13.96 14.00
N SER A 88 36.42 14.58 13.25
CA SER A 88 36.66 15.75 12.41
C SER A 88 36.07 17.01 13.04
N GLY A 89 36.66 17.45 14.16
CA GLY A 89 36.19 18.59 14.93
C GLY A 89 35.90 19.86 14.09
N ARG A 90 34.71 20.43 14.31
CA ARG A 90 34.30 21.83 14.03
C ARG A 90 34.53 22.34 12.60
N SER A 91 33.56 22.05 11.72
CA SER A 91 32.81 23.03 10.90
C SER A 91 32.25 22.34 9.67
N SER A 92 30.93 22.17 9.58
CA SER A 92 30.29 21.83 8.30
C SER A 92 28.80 22.14 8.33
N HIS A 93 28.45 23.41 8.49
CA HIS A 93 27.15 23.96 8.06
C HIS A 93 27.13 24.22 6.53
N GLN A 94 27.98 23.54 5.75
CA GLN A 94 28.15 23.77 4.31
C GLN A 94 28.32 22.49 3.46
N LYS A 95 28.32 21.28 4.04
CA LYS A 95 28.48 20.05 3.23
C LYS A 95 27.19 19.48 2.62
N GLU A 96 26.01 20.04 2.94
CA GLU A 96 24.75 19.61 2.32
C GLU A 96 24.44 20.28 0.97
N LEU A 97 25.30 21.19 0.48
CA LEU A 97 25.06 21.96 -0.76
C LEU A 97 25.82 21.47 -2.01
N GLU A 98 26.70 20.47 -1.89
CA GLU A 98 27.59 20.07 -3.02
C GLU A 98 27.27 18.72 -3.69
N GLN A 99 26.31 17.93 -3.18
CA GLN A 99 25.86 16.71 -3.88
C GLN A 99 24.74 16.95 -4.92
N ASP A 100 24.24 18.18 -5.03
CA ASP A 100 23.05 18.52 -5.84
C ASP A 100 23.33 18.82 -7.33
N LYS A 101 24.52 18.51 -7.86
CA LYS A 101 24.87 18.83 -9.28
C LYS A 101 25.01 17.67 -10.25
N GLU A 102 24.94 16.41 -9.83
CA GLU A 102 25.19 15.27 -10.75
C GLU A 102 23.96 14.51 -11.25
N THR A 103 22.74 15.02 -11.06
CA THR A 103 21.53 14.44 -11.71
C THR A 103 20.74 15.47 -12.51
N MET A 104 21.45 16.29 -13.29
CA MET A 104 20.86 17.05 -14.38
C MET A 104 21.17 16.37 -15.71
N SER A 105 20.24 15.55 -16.22
CA SER A 105 19.90 15.55 -17.65
C SER A 105 18.73 14.62 -17.98
N VAL A 106 17.77 15.22 -18.70
CA VAL A 106 16.81 14.65 -19.66
C VAL A 106 15.33 14.89 -19.30
N GLN A 107 14.85 16.04 -19.77
CA GLN A 107 13.60 16.32 -20.50
C GLN A 107 12.35 15.49 -20.11
N GLY A 108 11.25 16.05 -19.62
CA GLY A 108 10.51 17.16 -20.20
C GLY A 108 9.39 16.63 -21.11
N LYS A 109 8.18 16.39 -20.57
CA LYS A 109 6.87 16.55 -21.22
C LYS A 109 5.69 16.15 -20.32
N ASP A 110 4.68 17.02 -20.36
CA ASP A 110 3.27 16.86 -20.04
C ASP A 110 2.83 16.65 -18.57
N LYS A 111 2.45 17.79 -17.99
CA LYS A 111 1.63 17.95 -16.80
C LYS A 111 0.28 17.26 -17.00
N VAL A 112 0.15 16.09 -16.40
CA VAL A 112 -1.14 15.59 -15.90
C VAL A 112 -0.96 15.48 -14.40
N SER A 113 -1.84 16.14 -13.64
CA SER A 113 -1.92 16.07 -12.18
C SER A 113 -2.00 14.61 -11.72
N LYS A 114 -0.86 14.05 -11.33
CA LYS A 114 -0.72 12.68 -10.84
C LYS A 114 -0.70 12.70 -9.32
N ILE A 115 -1.63 11.97 -8.73
CA ILE A 115 -1.75 11.78 -7.29
C ILE A 115 -0.50 11.02 -6.81
N ILE A 116 0.43 11.75 -6.18
CA ILE A 116 1.56 11.18 -5.45
C ILE A 116 1.03 10.85 -4.05
N LYS A 117 0.76 9.57 -3.77
CA LYS A 117 0.41 9.07 -2.42
C LYS A 117 1.56 8.24 -1.83
N GLY A 118 2.75 8.83 -1.80
CA GLY A 118 3.93 8.28 -1.14
C GLY A 118 5.10 9.26 -1.13
N TYR A 119 5.94 9.20 -0.09
CA TYR A 119 7.13 10.05 0.10
C TYR A 119 8.39 9.50 -0.60
N SER A 120 8.32 8.31 -1.19
CA SER A 120 9.44 7.55 -1.79
C SER A 120 9.53 7.66 -3.32
N GLY A 121 8.88 8.66 -3.94
CA GLY A 121 8.87 8.79 -5.40
C GLY A 121 7.89 7.84 -6.10
N LEU A 122 8.10 7.60 -7.41
CA LEU A 122 7.22 6.76 -8.22
C LEU A 122 7.61 5.28 -8.07
N ILE A 123 7.01 4.61 -7.09
CA ILE A 123 7.17 3.15 -6.93
C ILE A 123 6.46 2.45 -8.09
N PRO A 124 7.14 1.53 -8.80
CA PRO A 124 6.50 0.78 -9.86
C PRO A 124 5.43 -0.14 -9.26
N THR A 125 4.20 -0.08 -9.76
CA THR A 125 3.11 -1.01 -9.35
C THR A 125 2.91 -2.17 -10.32
N LYS A 126 3.48 -2.07 -11.52
CA LYS A 126 3.33 -3.07 -12.59
C LYS A 126 4.67 -3.65 -12.98
N PHE A 127 4.73 -4.97 -13.09
CA PHE A 127 5.87 -5.69 -13.59
C PHE A 127 5.91 -5.67 -15.11
N ARG A 128 7.03 -5.20 -15.68
CA ARG A 128 7.30 -5.29 -17.12
C ARG A 128 8.05 -6.59 -17.39
N LYS A 129 7.62 -7.35 -18.41
CA LYS A 129 8.35 -8.53 -18.87
C LYS A 129 9.80 -8.15 -19.19
N LEU A 130 10.73 -9.00 -18.74
CA LEU A 130 12.16 -8.80 -18.90
C LEU A 130 12.55 -8.95 -20.38
N SER A 131 13.48 -8.11 -20.84
CA SER A 131 14.17 -8.34 -22.11
C SER A 131 15.22 -9.44 -21.97
N ILE A 132 15.54 -10.14 -23.06
CA ILE A 132 16.60 -11.17 -23.11
C ILE A 132 17.92 -10.62 -22.55
N LYS A 133 18.31 -9.41 -22.95
CA LYS A 133 19.54 -8.73 -22.46
C LYS A 133 19.51 -8.43 -20.95
N GLU A 134 18.32 -8.17 -20.41
CA GLU A 134 18.17 -7.94 -18.97
C GLU A 134 18.22 -9.25 -18.19
N MET A 135 17.64 -10.32 -18.74
CA MET A 135 17.71 -11.65 -18.14
C MET A 135 19.15 -12.14 -18.05
N GLU A 136 19.95 -11.97 -19.11
CA GLU A 136 21.37 -12.34 -19.11
C GLU A 136 22.15 -11.63 -18.00
N LYS A 137 21.99 -10.30 -17.88
CA LYS A 137 22.63 -9.53 -16.80
C LYS A 137 22.16 -9.93 -15.41
N LEU A 138 20.86 -10.22 -15.25
CA LEU A 138 20.30 -10.59 -13.95
C LEU A 138 20.67 -12.01 -13.53
N LYS A 139 21.03 -12.89 -14.48
CA LYS A 139 21.56 -14.24 -14.21
C LYS A 139 22.98 -14.24 -13.66
N GLU A 140 23.73 -13.16 -13.85
CA GLU A 140 25.06 -13.01 -13.25
C GLU A 140 24.98 -12.67 -11.75
N ASN A 141 23.83 -12.23 -11.26
CA ASN A 141 23.64 -11.86 -9.86
C ASN A 141 23.42 -13.10 -8.98
N ASP A 142 24.11 -13.14 -7.84
CA ASP A 142 23.88 -14.16 -6.82
C ASP A 142 22.63 -13.85 -5.98
N LEU A 143 21.57 -14.60 -6.24
CA LEU A 143 20.27 -14.45 -5.57
C LEU A 143 20.34 -14.75 -4.06
N GLU A 144 21.19 -15.68 -3.65
CA GLU A 144 21.26 -16.12 -2.25
C GLU A 144 21.84 -15.04 -1.35
N THR A 145 22.96 -14.43 -1.77
CA THR A 145 23.54 -13.30 -1.03
C THR A 145 22.63 -12.08 -1.04
N MET A 146 21.88 -11.83 -2.12
CA MET A 146 20.91 -10.73 -2.16
C MET A 146 19.76 -10.94 -1.17
N LEU A 147 19.20 -12.15 -1.09
CA LEU A 147 18.12 -12.46 -0.14
C LEU A 147 18.61 -12.46 1.31
N ALA A 148 19.82 -12.96 1.57
CA ALA A 148 20.45 -12.87 2.89
C ALA A 148 20.64 -11.41 3.32
N LYS A 149 21.14 -10.54 2.43
CA LYS A 149 21.26 -9.10 2.70
C LYS A 149 19.90 -8.46 2.99
N ALA A 150 18.88 -8.73 2.17
CA ALA A 150 17.53 -8.18 2.33
C ALA A 150 16.84 -8.60 3.65
N THR A 151 17.11 -9.83 4.09
CA THR A 151 16.53 -10.37 5.32
C THR A 151 17.25 -9.85 6.57
N GLN A 152 18.58 -9.68 6.51
CA GLN A 152 19.39 -9.19 7.64
C GLN A 152 19.33 -7.67 7.81
N SER A 153 19.25 -6.89 6.73
CA SER A 153 19.28 -5.43 6.81
C SER A 153 18.02 -4.88 7.50
N VAL A 154 18.16 -3.86 8.37
CA VAL A 154 17.02 -3.23 9.04
C VAL A 154 16.14 -2.51 8.02
N LEU A 155 16.77 -1.83 7.06
CA LEU A 155 16.13 -1.13 5.95
C LEU A 155 16.40 -1.85 4.63
N VAL A 156 15.48 -1.69 3.69
CA VAL A 156 15.55 -2.30 2.37
C VAL A 156 15.35 -1.22 1.31
N ASP A 157 16.35 -1.06 0.45
CA ASP A 157 16.30 -0.08 -0.62
C ASP A 157 15.33 -0.46 -1.74
N GLU A 158 14.73 0.56 -2.36
CA GLU A 158 13.82 0.43 -3.51
C GLU A 158 14.43 -0.42 -4.65
N LYS A 159 15.68 -0.12 -5.01
CA LYS A 159 16.42 -0.83 -6.06
C LYS A 159 16.68 -2.28 -5.69
N MET A 160 16.89 -2.56 -4.41
CA MET A 160 17.15 -3.92 -3.94
C MET A 160 15.90 -4.79 -4.10
N VAL A 161 14.72 -4.33 -3.65
CA VAL A 161 13.45 -5.09 -3.79
C VAL A 161 13.16 -5.39 -5.25
N THR A 162 13.24 -4.38 -6.11
CA THR A 162 12.96 -4.55 -7.54
C THR A 162 13.95 -5.48 -8.21
N THR A 163 15.24 -5.39 -7.86
CA THR A 163 16.28 -6.27 -8.42
C THR A 163 16.09 -7.71 -7.96
N VAL A 164 15.84 -7.95 -6.67
CA VAL A 164 15.58 -9.30 -6.14
C VAL A 164 14.38 -9.95 -6.85
N ILE A 165 13.25 -9.24 -6.95
CA ILE A 165 12.06 -9.76 -7.64
C ILE A 165 12.37 -10.07 -9.10
N ARG A 166 13.08 -9.17 -9.81
CA ARG A 166 13.45 -9.38 -11.22
C ARG A 166 14.45 -10.54 -11.38
N THR A 167 15.40 -10.70 -10.46
CA THR A 167 16.38 -11.80 -10.46
C THR A 167 15.70 -13.15 -10.25
N ILE A 168 14.71 -13.25 -9.33
CA ILE A 168 13.92 -14.49 -9.15
C ILE A 168 13.23 -14.88 -10.46
N VAL A 169 12.60 -13.90 -11.13
CA VAL A 169 11.95 -14.15 -12.43
C VAL A 169 12.95 -14.53 -13.52
N ALA A 170 14.14 -13.93 -13.53
CA ALA A 170 15.18 -14.23 -14.52
C ALA A 170 15.80 -15.63 -14.35
N HIS A 171 15.90 -16.11 -13.11
CA HIS A 171 16.39 -17.45 -12.77
C HIS A 171 15.31 -18.54 -12.83
N GLU A 172 14.03 -18.16 -12.91
CA GLU A 172 12.87 -19.06 -12.81
C GLU A 172 12.80 -19.83 -11.47
N GLU A 173 13.50 -19.35 -10.44
CA GLU A 173 13.53 -19.93 -9.09
C GLU A 173 12.33 -19.47 -8.24
N TYR A 174 11.12 -19.79 -8.69
CA TYR A 174 9.89 -19.31 -8.06
C TYR A 174 9.68 -19.76 -6.61
N GLU A 175 10.43 -20.75 -6.12
CA GLU A 175 10.40 -21.15 -4.71
C GLU A 175 10.78 -20.02 -3.76
N ARG A 176 11.71 -19.15 -4.19
CA ARG A 176 12.20 -18.01 -3.41
C ARG A 176 11.15 -16.91 -3.23
N PHE A 177 10.07 -16.90 -4.03
CA PHE A 177 8.96 -15.97 -3.79
C PHE A 177 8.31 -16.15 -2.42
N GLY A 178 8.41 -17.34 -1.82
CA GLY A 178 7.93 -17.58 -0.46
C GLY A 178 8.70 -16.85 0.63
N GLU A 179 9.85 -16.22 0.35
CA GLU A 179 10.62 -15.42 1.32
C GLU A 179 10.28 -13.93 1.24
N LEU A 180 9.76 -13.47 0.10
CA LEU A 180 9.47 -12.06 -0.16
C LEU A 180 8.40 -11.44 0.76
N PRO A 181 7.34 -12.13 1.20
CA PRO A 181 6.39 -11.53 2.14
C PRO A 181 7.06 -10.97 3.39
N ASN A 182 8.12 -11.62 3.89
CA ASN A 182 8.85 -11.15 5.07
C ASN A 182 9.72 -9.91 4.78
N ILE A 183 10.34 -9.86 3.59
CA ILE A 183 11.11 -8.69 3.14
C ILE A 183 10.17 -7.50 2.89
N LEU A 184 9.03 -7.76 2.24
CA LEU A 184 8.02 -6.76 1.92
C LEU A 184 7.33 -6.19 3.16
N LYS A 185 7.37 -6.87 4.31
CA LYS A 185 6.94 -6.25 5.58
C LYS A 185 7.74 -4.98 5.85
N LYS A 186 9.06 -5.00 5.65
CA LYS A 186 9.92 -3.84 5.85
C LYS A 186 9.63 -2.72 4.86
N PHE A 187 9.09 -3.03 3.67
CA PHE A 187 8.72 -2.03 2.68
C PHE A 187 7.37 -2.34 1.97
N PRO A 188 6.22 -2.13 2.66
CA PRO A 188 4.91 -2.60 2.20
C PRO A 188 4.43 -1.97 0.88
N GLN A 189 5.02 -0.83 0.51
CA GLN A 189 4.68 -0.09 -0.70
C GLN A 189 4.99 -0.88 -1.99
N PHE A 190 5.83 -1.92 -1.90
CA PHE A 190 6.14 -2.85 -3.00
C PHE A 190 5.19 -4.05 -3.13
N ILE A 191 4.23 -4.23 -2.22
CA ILE A 191 3.24 -5.32 -2.31
C ILE A 191 2.48 -5.29 -3.66
N PRO A 192 1.99 -4.13 -4.17
CA PRO A 192 1.34 -4.07 -5.48
C PRO A 192 2.22 -4.59 -6.63
N TYR A 193 3.51 -4.24 -6.62
CA TYR A 193 4.47 -4.69 -7.61
C TYR A 193 4.65 -6.21 -7.55
N PHE A 194 4.86 -6.74 -6.35
CA PHE A 194 5.01 -8.18 -6.11
C PHE A 194 3.77 -8.96 -6.56
N VAL A 195 2.56 -8.49 -6.21
CA VAL A 195 1.30 -9.11 -6.64
C VAL A 195 1.23 -9.16 -8.16
N ASP A 196 1.52 -8.06 -8.85
CA ASP A 196 1.48 -8.02 -10.32
C ASP A 196 2.55 -8.92 -10.96
N THR A 197 3.74 -9.05 -10.35
CA THR A 197 4.78 -9.99 -10.80
C THR A 197 4.29 -11.43 -10.68
N VAL A 198 3.83 -11.82 -9.50
CA VAL A 198 3.46 -13.20 -9.18
C VAL A 198 2.26 -13.66 -10.01
N LEU A 199 1.30 -12.78 -10.28
CA LEU A 199 0.17 -13.08 -11.17
C LEU A 199 0.56 -13.26 -12.65
N LYS A 200 1.73 -12.77 -13.06
CA LYS A 200 2.25 -12.92 -14.43
C LYS A 200 3.22 -14.09 -14.60
N CYS A 201 3.69 -14.67 -13.50
CA CYS A 201 4.59 -15.81 -13.52
C CYS A 201 3.80 -17.11 -13.57
N GLU A 202 4.08 -17.93 -14.58
CA GLU A 202 3.53 -19.28 -14.70
C GLU A 202 4.56 -20.28 -14.12
N GLY A 203 4.09 -21.31 -13.39
CA GLY A 203 4.97 -22.35 -12.84
C GLY A 203 5.29 -22.27 -11.34
N ILE A 204 4.60 -21.41 -10.60
CA ILE A 204 4.76 -21.34 -9.13
C ILE A 204 4.16 -22.59 -8.48
N SER A 205 4.92 -23.25 -7.59
CA SER A 205 4.46 -24.46 -6.92
C SER A 205 3.33 -24.20 -5.92
N LYS A 206 2.41 -25.16 -5.75
CA LYS A 206 1.27 -25.05 -4.82
C LYS A 206 1.69 -24.76 -3.37
N LYS A 207 2.84 -25.31 -2.94
CA LYS A 207 3.39 -25.09 -1.60
C LYS A 207 3.75 -23.61 -1.39
N VAL A 208 4.38 -22.99 -2.39
CA VAL A 208 4.80 -21.59 -2.34
C VAL A 208 3.58 -20.67 -2.36
N ILE A 209 2.58 -20.98 -3.20
CA ILE A 209 1.31 -20.25 -3.25
C ILE A 209 0.64 -20.22 -1.87
N GLN A 210 0.51 -21.38 -1.22
CA GLN A 210 -0.09 -21.46 0.13
C GLN A 210 0.70 -20.64 1.16
N LYS A 211 2.03 -20.68 1.09
CA LYS A 211 2.90 -19.87 1.97
C LYS A 211 2.67 -18.38 1.76
N ILE A 212 2.70 -17.91 0.52
CA ILE A 212 2.45 -16.51 0.15
C ILE A 212 1.07 -16.07 0.67
N CYS A 213 0.03 -16.86 0.41
CA CYS A 213 -1.32 -16.53 0.84
C CYS A 213 -1.44 -16.38 2.36
N LYS A 214 -0.82 -17.29 3.13
CA LYS A 214 -0.80 -17.26 4.59
C LYS A 214 -0.03 -16.06 5.13
N ASP A 215 1.14 -15.76 4.57
CA ASP A 215 1.98 -14.66 5.06
C ASP A 215 1.35 -13.28 4.79
N PHE A 216 0.57 -13.13 3.72
CA PHE A 216 -0.18 -11.91 3.43
C PHE A 216 -1.55 -11.80 4.12
N GLU A 217 -2.04 -12.86 4.77
CA GLU A 217 -3.33 -12.85 5.48
C GLU A 217 -3.36 -11.78 6.59
N PHE A 218 -2.22 -11.58 7.25
CA PHE A 218 -2.05 -10.51 8.24
C PHE A 218 -2.33 -9.12 7.65
N TRP A 219 -1.88 -8.86 6.41
CA TRP A 219 -2.08 -7.56 5.76
C TRP A 219 -3.52 -7.33 5.32
N MET A 220 -4.30 -8.40 5.08
CA MET A 220 -5.73 -8.29 4.79
C MET A 220 -6.60 -8.03 6.01
N THR A 221 -6.18 -8.53 7.17
CA THR A 221 -6.96 -8.47 8.42
C THR A 221 -6.49 -7.35 9.35
N SER A 222 -5.28 -6.85 9.16
CA SER A 222 -4.74 -5.74 9.96
C SER A 222 -5.51 -4.45 9.71
N LEU A 223 -5.97 -3.85 10.81
CA LEU A 223 -6.69 -2.57 10.82
C LEU A 223 -5.84 -1.38 10.38
N ASP A 224 -4.51 -1.52 10.47
CA ASP A 224 -3.56 -0.47 10.12
C ASP A 224 -3.06 -0.58 8.68
N ALA A 225 -3.46 -1.62 7.95
CA ALA A 225 -3.04 -1.81 6.57
C ALA A 225 -3.68 -0.73 5.68
N PRO A 226 -2.89 -0.04 4.84
CA PRO A 226 -3.43 0.90 3.87
C PRO A 226 -4.42 0.23 2.90
N GLU A 227 -5.55 0.90 2.63
CA GLU A 227 -6.62 0.41 1.75
C GLU A 227 -6.11 -0.08 0.39
N TYR A 228 -5.19 0.69 -0.23
CA TYR A 228 -4.65 0.31 -1.53
C TYR A 228 -3.95 -1.06 -1.50
N ILE A 229 -3.24 -1.39 -0.41
CA ILE A 229 -2.58 -2.69 -0.27
C ILE A 229 -3.63 -3.80 -0.23
N GLN A 230 -4.67 -3.61 0.57
CA GLN A 230 -5.77 -4.57 0.68
C GLN A 230 -6.46 -4.78 -0.68
N VAL A 231 -6.64 -3.75 -1.49
CA VAL A 231 -7.20 -3.86 -2.85
C VAL A 231 -6.33 -4.74 -3.75
N TYR A 232 -5.01 -4.57 -3.73
CA TYR A 232 -4.11 -5.42 -4.51
C TYR A 232 -4.08 -6.86 -4.00
N LEU A 233 -4.15 -7.07 -2.68
CA LEU A 233 -4.25 -8.40 -2.10
C LEU A 233 -5.59 -9.06 -2.43
N THR A 234 -6.71 -8.32 -2.44
CA THR A 234 -8.00 -8.81 -2.93
C THR A 234 -7.88 -9.31 -4.37
N ARG A 235 -7.18 -8.57 -5.24
CA ARG A 235 -6.88 -9.03 -6.61
C ARG A 235 -6.08 -10.33 -6.61
N LEU A 236 -5.06 -10.46 -5.76
CA LEU A 236 -4.28 -11.69 -5.61
C LEU A 236 -5.20 -12.87 -5.25
N TYR A 237 -5.98 -12.76 -4.17
CA TYR A 237 -6.86 -13.83 -3.68
C TYR A 237 -8.08 -14.10 -4.56
N SER A 238 -8.38 -13.22 -5.52
CA SER A 238 -9.44 -13.44 -6.51
C SER A 238 -8.97 -14.24 -7.74
N THR A 239 -7.65 -14.26 -8.00
CA THR A 239 -7.09 -14.76 -9.27
C THR A 239 -6.48 -16.16 -9.10
N PRO A 240 -6.87 -17.16 -9.92
CA PRO A 240 -6.19 -18.46 -9.94
C PRO A 240 -4.70 -18.29 -10.32
N PRO A 241 -3.75 -19.02 -9.69
CA PRO A 241 -3.92 -20.10 -8.71
C PRO A 241 -3.95 -19.65 -7.23
N PHE A 242 -3.94 -18.34 -6.96
CA PHE A 242 -3.89 -17.75 -5.61
C PHE A 242 -5.25 -17.64 -4.92
N GLU A 243 -6.28 -18.21 -5.54
CA GLU A 243 -7.66 -18.07 -5.10
C GLU A 243 -7.86 -18.54 -3.65
N ASN A 244 -8.37 -17.64 -2.80
CA ASN A 244 -8.70 -17.99 -1.42
C ASN A 244 -9.97 -17.26 -0.95
N LYS A 245 -11.11 -17.91 -1.16
CA LYS A 245 -12.43 -17.41 -0.75
C LYS A 245 -12.52 -17.15 0.76
N GLN A 246 -11.89 -17.97 1.58
CA GLN A 246 -12.02 -17.88 3.04
C GLN A 246 -11.37 -16.62 3.59
N ILE A 247 -10.18 -16.25 3.07
CA ILE A 247 -9.50 -15.01 3.46
C ILE A 247 -10.35 -13.79 3.07
N LEU A 248 -10.93 -13.79 1.86
CA LEU A 248 -11.78 -12.70 1.39
C LEU A 248 -13.05 -12.55 2.25
N LEU A 249 -13.72 -13.65 2.58
CA LEU A 249 -14.91 -13.62 3.46
C LEU A 249 -14.57 -13.14 4.87
N ASN A 250 -13.47 -13.64 5.45
CA ASN A 250 -13.02 -13.21 6.77
C ASN A 250 -12.63 -11.72 6.77
N SER A 251 -12.03 -11.23 5.68
CA SER A 251 -11.71 -9.82 5.52
C SER A 251 -12.98 -8.95 5.42
N PHE A 252 -13.99 -9.37 4.63
CA PHE A 252 -15.28 -8.68 4.54
C PHE A 252 -16.00 -8.60 5.90
N ARG A 253 -16.07 -9.71 6.64
CA ARG A 253 -16.72 -9.77 7.97
C ARG A 253 -16.09 -8.83 9.00
N ASN A 254 -14.78 -8.63 8.91
CA ASN A 254 -14.02 -7.78 9.82
C ASN A 254 -13.87 -6.33 9.31
N LEU A 255 -14.45 -6.02 8.15
CA LEU A 255 -14.34 -4.71 7.55
C LEU A 255 -15.05 -3.66 8.42
N LYS A 256 -14.33 -2.60 8.79
CA LYS A 256 -14.94 -1.46 9.49
C LYS A 256 -15.69 -0.59 8.48
N ARG A 257 -16.81 -0.01 8.88
CA ARG A 257 -17.61 0.91 8.03
C ARG A 257 -16.83 2.13 7.50
N ASN A 258 -15.70 2.46 8.11
CA ASN A 258 -14.83 3.58 7.73
C ASN A 258 -13.45 3.13 7.23
N SER A 259 -13.30 1.86 6.83
CA SER A 259 -12.01 1.32 6.35
C SER A 259 -11.61 1.83 4.96
N GLY A 260 -12.52 2.48 4.24
CA GLY A 260 -12.28 3.05 2.92
C GLY A 260 -13.50 2.91 2.02
N ASP A 261 -13.54 3.71 0.96
CA ASP A 261 -14.69 3.81 0.05
C ASP A 261 -14.69 2.70 -1.02
N TYR A 262 -13.58 1.97 -1.19
CA TYR A 262 -13.39 1.07 -2.33
C TYR A 262 -13.14 -0.39 -1.93
N ILE A 263 -12.51 -0.63 -0.78
CA ILE A 263 -12.11 -1.99 -0.38
C ILE A 263 -13.29 -2.96 -0.23
N GLY A 264 -14.39 -2.56 0.40
CA GLY A 264 -15.53 -3.45 0.62
C GLY A 264 -16.16 -3.89 -0.70
N ARG A 265 -16.37 -2.95 -1.63
CA ARG A 265 -16.78 -3.26 -3.00
C ARG A 265 -15.79 -4.16 -3.73
N ALA A 266 -14.48 -3.91 -3.63
CA ALA A 266 -13.48 -4.74 -4.30
C ALA A 266 -13.53 -6.20 -3.81
N ILE A 267 -13.75 -6.41 -2.51
CA ILE A 267 -13.91 -7.76 -1.93
C ILE A 267 -15.19 -8.42 -2.45
N LEU A 268 -16.31 -7.69 -2.49
CA LEU A 268 -17.56 -8.20 -3.02
C LEU A 268 -17.46 -8.56 -4.51
N GLU A 269 -16.78 -7.74 -5.32
CA GLU A 269 -16.50 -8.06 -6.74
C GLU A 269 -15.62 -9.31 -6.88
N ALA A 270 -14.65 -9.51 -5.99
CA ALA A 270 -13.80 -10.69 -5.98
C ALA A 270 -14.52 -11.98 -5.56
N LEU A 271 -15.60 -11.87 -4.78
CA LEU A 271 -16.44 -12.98 -4.32
C LEU A 271 -17.58 -13.32 -5.28
N ASP A 272 -17.90 -12.44 -6.24
CA ASP A 272 -18.99 -12.59 -7.21
C ASP A 272 -18.89 -13.94 -7.95
N GLY A 273 -19.96 -14.74 -7.93
CA GLY A 273 -20.04 -16.07 -8.55
C GLY A 273 -19.29 -17.20 -7.84
N LYS A 274 -18.68 -16.97 -6.67
CA LYS A 274 -17.89 -17.97 -5.91
C LYS A 274 -18.52 -18.37 -4.57
N LEU A 275 -19.62 -17.72 -4.21
CA LEU A 275 -20.26 -17.90 -2.92
C LEU A 275 -21.24 -19.05 -2.93
N THR A 276 -21.35 -19.72 -1.78
CA THR A 276 -22.47 -20.62 -1.51
C THR A 276 -23.72 -19.79 -1.20
N ARG A 277 -24.90 -20.41 -1.36
CA ARG A 277 -26.18 -19.78 -1.02
C ARG A 277 -26.20 -19.19 0.41
N GLY A 278 -25.64 -19.91 1.38
CA GLY A 278 -25.59 -19.45 2.77
C GLY A 278 -24.74 -18.19 2.95
N GLU A 279 -23.55 -18.17 2.36
CA GLU A 279 -22.65 -17.00 2.41
C GLU A 279 -23.26 -15.79 1.70
N LEU A 280 -23.98 -15.99 0.60
CA LEU A 280 -24.66 -14.91 -0.11
C LEU A 280 -25.83 -14.32 0.69
N LEU A 281 -26.57 -15.15 1.44
CA LEU A 281 -27.60 -14.67 2.35
C LEU A 281 -27.00 -13.86 3.51
N GLU A 282 -25.84 -14.29 4.03
CA GLU A 282 -25.10 -13.52 5.02
C GLU A 282 -24.72 -12.14 4.46
N ILE A 283 -24.13 -12.06 3.27
CA ILE A 283 -23.76 -10.79 2.62
C ILE A 283 -25.00 -9.91 2.36
N ARG A 284 -26.13 -10.50 1.95
CA ARG A 284 -27.38 -9.76 1.77
C ARG A 284 -27.78 -9.01 3.05
N ASP A 285 -27.62 -9.62 4.21
CA ASP A 285 -28.02 -9.00 5.47
C ASP A 285 -27.17 -7.74 5.81
N TYR A 286 -26.00 -7.59 5.19
CA TYR A 286 -25.19 -6.37 5.26
C TYR A 286 -25.71 -5.22 4.39
N TYR A 287 -26.63 -5.46 3.45
CA TYR A 287 -27.14 -4.44 2.51
C TYR A 287 -27.56 -3.14 3.21
N TYR A 288 -28.40 -3.20 4.24
CA TYR A 288 -28.90 -2.02 4.95
C TYR A 288 -27.83 -1.23 5.73
N ARG A 289 -26.60 -1.75 5.78
CA ARG A 289 -25.48 -1.17 6.52
C ARG A 289 -24.34 -0.73 5.59
N ALA A 290 -24.47 -1.05 4.31
CA ALA A 290 -23.46 -0.88 3.29
C ALA A 290 -23.47 0.54 2.71
N ASP A 291 -22.39 0.92 2.04
CA ASP A 291 -22.38 2.14 1.25
C ASP A 291 -23.08 1.92 -0.11
N LYS A 292 -23.36 3.00 -0.86
CA LYS A 292 -24.07 2.90 -2.15
C LYS A 292 -23.36 2.02 -3.17
N TRP A 293 -22.03 1.96 -3.13
CA TRP A 293 -21.27 1.14 -4.09
C TRP A 293 -21.32 -0.34 -3.73
N GLU A 294 -21.22 -0.68 -2.46
CA GLU A 294 -21.44 -2.04 -1.94
C GLU A 294 -22.89 -2.49 -2.15
N GLU A 295 -23.89 -1.66 -1.84
CA GLU A 295 -25.32 -1.95 -2.08
C GLU A 295 -25.55 -2.41 -3.52
N ARG A 296 -25.04 -1.66 -4.51
CA ARG A 296 -25.14 -2.00 -5.93
C ARG A 296 -24.51 -3.36 -6.24
N GLN A 297 -23.35 -3.65 -5.67
CA GLN A 297 -22.65 -4.92 -5.90
C GLN A 297 -23.35 -6.10 -5.21
N ILE A 298 -23.83 -5.93 -3.98
CA ILE A 298 -24.63 -6.93 -3.25
C ILE A 298 -25.89 -7.28 -4.06
N LEU A 299 -26.59 -6.27 -4.59
CA LEU A 299 -27.77 -6.50 -5.41
C LEU A 299 -27.46 -7.23 -6.70
N LYS A 300 -26.34 -6.90 -7.35
CA LYS A 300 -25.88 -7.62 -8.54
C LYS A 300 -25.65 -9.11 -8.23
N MET A 301 -24.95 -9.43 -7.14
CA MET A 301 -24.65 -10.81 -6.72
C MET A 301 -25.92 -11.60 -6.35
N ILE A 302 -26.83 -10.97 -5.59
CA ILE A 302 -28.15 -11.55 -5.29
C ILE A 302 -28.91 -11.85 -6.58
N ASN A 303 -28.80 -10.97 -7.56
CA ASN A 303 -29.54 -11.09 -8.79
C ASN A 303 -29.03 -12.21 -9.70
N SER A 304 -27.73 -12.48 -9.71
CA SER A 304 -27.12 -13.57 -10.48
C SER A 304 -27.33 -14.94 -9.83
N ASP A 305 -27.16 -15.02 -8.51
CA ASP A 305 -26.91 -16.31 -7.86
C ASP A 305 -28.12 -16.84 -7.05
N LEU A 306 -29.06 -15.98 -6.63
CA LEU A 306 -30.27 -16.42 -5.92
C LEU A 306 -31.45 -16.73 -6.86
N HIS A 307 -32.20 -17.78 -6.52
CA HIS A 307 -33.41 -18.16 -7.23
C HIS A 307 -34.47 -17.06 -7.19
N LYS A 308 -35.24 -16.91 -8.29
CA LYS A 308 -36.26 -15.85 -8.45
C LYS A 308 -37.22 -15.72 -7.27
N GLY A 309 -37.65 -16.85 -6.70
CA GLY A 309 -38.57 -16.87 -5.56
C GLY A 309 -37.98 -16.25 -4.29
N GLU A 310 -36.67 -16.40 -4.06
CA GLU A 310 -36.00 -15.93 -2.84
C GLU A 310 -35.62 -14.46 -2.91
N LYS A 311 -35.17 -13.98 -4.07
CA LYS A 311 -34.79 -12.58 -4.26
C LYS A 311 -35.98 -11.65 -4.47
N ARG A 312 -37.11 -12.14 -4.98
CA ARG A 312 -38.28 -11.29 -5.33
C ARG A 312 -38.83 -10.48 -4.15
N PRO A 313 -39.03 -11.03 -2.93
CA PRO A 313 -39.49 -10.25 -1.79
C PRO A 313 -38.52 -9.12 -1.43
N PHE A 314 -37.22 -9.45 -1.35
CA PHE A 314 -36.15 -8.51 -1.00
C PHE A 314 -36.00 -7.37 -2.03
N LEU A 315 -35.95 -7.70 -3.33
CA LEU A 315 -35.86 -6.68 -4.39
C LEU A 315 -37.11 -5.81 -4.49
N LYS A 316 -38.29 -6.36 -4.14
CA LYS A 316 -39.53 -5.59 -4.11
C LYS A 316 -39.53 -4.58 -2.97
N ASP A 317 -39.07 -4.98 -1.79
CA ASP A 317 -38.89 -4.11 -0.62
C ASP A 317 -37.97 -2.92 -0.96
N ILE A 318 -36.77 -3.20 -1.47
CA ILE A 318 -35.80 -2.16 -1.85
C ILE A 318 -36.38 -1.22 -2.90
N LYS A 319 -37.13 -1.72 -3.88
CA LYS A 319 -37.73 -0.87 -4.92
C LYS A 319 -38.69 0.18 -4.36
N PHE A 320 -39.34 -0.07 -3.22
CA PHE A 320 -40.22 0.91 -2.58
C PHE A 320 -39.48 1.98 -1.80
N HIS A 321 -38.28 1.64 -1.29
CA HIS A 321 -37.54 2.50 -0.38
C HIS A 321 -36.37 3.25 -1.04
N GLU A 322 -35.87 2.78 -2.19
CA GLU A 322 -34.62 3.26 -2.79
C GLU A 322 -34.84 4.10 -4.08
N GLU A 323 -34.26 5.30 -4.10
CA GLU A 323 -34.34 6.25 -5.21
C GLU A 323 -33.12 6.20 -6.16
N ASP A 324 -32.08 5.43 -5.83
CA ASP A 324 -30.88 5.33 -6.66
C ASP A 324 -31.17 4.73 -8.04
N PHE A 325 -30.84 5.50 -9.09
CA PHE A 325 -31.08 5.13 -10.48
C PHE A 325 -30.45 3.79 -10.88
N PHE A 326 -29.24 3.49 -10.41
CA PHE A 326 -28.54 2.26 -10.78
C PHE A 326 -29.18 1.05 -10.08
N ILE A 327 -29.55 1.20 -8.80
CA ILE A 327 -30.27 0.17 -8.05
C ILE A 327 -31.61 -0.15 -8.73
N GLN A 328 -32.39 0.87 -9.10
CA GLN A 328 -33.63 0.67 -9.84
C GLN A 328 -33.43 -0.03 -11.18
N LYS A 329 -32.32 0.27 -11.89
CA LYS A 329 -31.97 -0.40 -13.14
C LYS A 329 -31.60 -1.88 -12.93
N ILE A 330 -30.83 -2.20 -11.88
CA ILE A 330 -30.48 -3.58 -11.51
C ILE A 330 -31.72 -4.39 -11.17
N ILE A 331 -32.68 -3.79 -10.46
CA ILE A 331 -33.95 -4.43 -10.09
C ILE A 331 -34.87 -4.59 -11.32
N SER A 332 -34.89 -3.60 -12.22
CA SER A 332 -35.81 -3.56 -13.38
C SER A 332 -35.32 -4.33 -14.60
N SER A 333 -34.03 -4.63 -14.72
CA SER A 333 -33.46 -5.44 -15.82
C SER A 333 -33.92 -6.90 -15.83
N GLN A 334 -34.98 -7.25 -15.09
CA GLN A 334 -35.56 -8.58 -14.97
C GLN A 334 -37.09 -8.60 -15.11
N ARG A 335 -37.68 -7.67 -15.87
CA ARG A 335 -38.96 -7.99 -16.52
C ARG A 335 -38.74 -9.00 -17.64
#